data_AF-A0A7R9Z5A3-F1
#
_entry.id   AF-A0A7R9Z5A3-F1
#
_cell.length_a   1.000
_cell.length_b   1.000
_cell.length_c   1.000
_cell.angle_alpha   90.00
_cell.angle_beta   90.00
_cell.angle_gamma   90.00
#
_symmetry.space_group_name_H-M   'P 1'
#
loop_
_entity.id
_entity.type
_entity.pdbx_description
1 polymer ?
#
loop_
_entity_poly.entity_id
_entity_poly.type
_entity_poly.pdbx_seq_one_letter_code
_entity_poly.pdbx_strand_id
1 'polypeptide(L)'
;SDKPEGNESSAGVWNELFQFVAAAASDANPDARELAFLILSETTETVGAHLKPQFPSMAQLFGTALGDADPKVQNASVKALGQLLSYLADEREVECFAALIPPVITVAEACRKRGDEDAVSVTLDVLYDLAYSPSPAVGVHIDSVVRFCLGCVQDADLDMGARDSAALVIATTAEAKPKTFGKDEALLSTVLEALFNLVENSTESA
;
A
#
# COMPACT_ATOMS: atom_id res chain seq x y z
N SER A 1 28.24 -39.27 5.80
CA SER A 1 26.82 -38.98 6.01
C SER A 1 26.71 -37.57 6.51
N ASP A 2 26.63 -36.60 5.60
CA ASP A 2 26.34 -35.21 5.95
C ASP A 2 24.84 -35.06 6.14
N LYS A 3 24.46 -34.60 7.33
CA LYS A 3 23.09 -34.27 7.70
C LYS A 3 22.93 -32.76 7.52
N PRO A 4 21.89 -32.26 6.84
CA PRO A 4 21.73 -30.82 6.65
C PRO A 4 21.10 -30.21 7.90
N GLU A 5 21.90 -29.91 8.93
CA GLU A 5 21.41 -29.31 10.19
C GLU A 5 21.27 -27.78 10.15
N GLY A 6 21.33 -27.15 8.96
CA GLY A 6 21.37 -25.68 8.82
C GLY A 6 20.05 -24.98 8.49
N ASN A 7 18.96 -25.70 8.17
CA ASN A 7 17.75 -25.07 7.61
C ASN A 7 16.48 -25.20 8.50
N GLU A 8 16.49 -26.07 9.50
CA GLU A 8 15.33 -26.26 10.40
C GLU A 8 15.27 -25.22 11.54
N SER A 9 16.40 -24.63 11.94
CA SER A 9 16.45 -23.67 13.05
C SER A 9 15.94 -22.27 12.68
N SER A 10 16.16 -21.81 11.46
CA SER A 10 15.73 -20.47 11.01
C SER A 10 14.22 -20.41 10.74
N ALA A 11 13.65 -21.46 10.13
CA ALA A 11 12.21 -21.54 9.87
C ALA A 11 11.38 -21.56 11.16
N GLY A 12 11.88 -22.20 12.23
CA GLY A 12 11.24 -22.19 13.54
C GLY A 12 11.18 -20.79 14.16
N VAL A 13 12.29 -20.05 14.12
CA VAL A 13 12.38 -18.68 14.67
C VAL A 13 11.41 -17.73 13.98
N TRP A 14 11.27 -17.80 12.66
CA TRP A 14 10.34 -16.92 11.94
C TRP A 14 8.88 -17.26 12.24
N ASN A 15 8.54 -18.54 12.40
CA ASN A 15 7.20 -18.93 12.82
C ASN A 15 6.86 -18.43 14.22
N GLU A 16 7.81 -18.50 15.16
CA GLU A 16 7.64 -17.95 16.51
C GLU A 16 7.46 -16.42 16.49
N LEU A 17 8.24 -15.71 15.67
CA LEU A 17 8.07 -14.27 15.46
C LEU A 17 6.67 -13.96 14.93
N PHE A 18 6.20 -14.70 13.92
CA PHE A 18 4.86 -14.49 13.38
C PHE A 18 3.77 -14.74 14.44
N GLN A 19 3.91 -15.78 15.27
CA GLN A 19 2.97 -16.03 16.37
C GLN A 19 2.96 -14.90 17.39
N PHE A 20 4.13 -14.35 17.73
CA PHE A 20 4.25 -13.17 18.60
C PHE A 20 3.54 -11.96 18.00
N VAL A 21 3.80 -11.65 16.72
CA VAL A 21 3.16 -10.56 15.99
C VAL A 21 1.64 -10.75 15.95
N ALA A 22 1.15 -11.95 15.64
CA ALA A 22 -0.28 -12.24 15.59
C ALA A 22 -0.98 -12.04 16.94
N ALA A 23 -0.32 -12.43 18.04
CA ALA A 23 -0.82 -12.20 19.39
C ALA A 23 -0.86 -10.71 19.73
N ALA A 24 0.22 -9.98 19.44
CA ALA A 24 0.31 -8.53 19.69
C ALA A 24 -0.71 -7.73 18.87
N ALA A 25 -0.92 -8.11 17.59
CA ALA A 25 -1.91 -7.49 16.70
C ALA A 25 -3.37 -7.66 17.18
N SER A 26 -3.64 -8.61 18.08
CA SER A 26 -4.96 -8.87 18.64
C SER A 26 -5.12 -8.39 20.09
N ASP A 27 -4.11 -7.71 20.64
CA ASP A 27 -4.11 -7.25 22.03
C ASP A 27 -5.10 -6.09 22.25
N ALA A 28 -5.66 -5.99 23.46
CA ALA A 28 -6.53 -4.89 23.83
C ALA A 28 -5.80 -3.53 23.83
N ASN A 29 -4.50 -3.53 24.12
CA ASN A 29 -3.66 -2.35 24.11
C ASN A 29 -3.32 -1.93 22.65
N PRO A 30 -3.73 -0.74 22.21
CA PRO A 30 -3.42 -0.27 20.86
C PRO A 30 -1.91 -0.05 20.63
N ASP A 31 -1.10 0.22 21.67
CA ASP A 31 0.37 0.30 21.52
C ASP A 31 0.97 -1.07 21.13
N ALA A 32 0.43 -2.16 21.68
CA ALA A 32 0.88 -3.51 21.34
C ALA A 32 0.48 -3.89 19.91
N ARG A 33 -0.73 -3.49 19.48
CA ARG A 33 -1.18 -3.70 18.09
C ARG A 33 -0.34 -2.91 17.11
N GLU A 34 -0.04 -1.64 17.40
CA GLU A 34 0.84 -0.81 16.59
C GLU A 34 2.23 -1.43 16.46
N LEU A 35 2.84 -1.83 17.59
CA LEU A 35 4.15 -2.47 17.63
C LEU A 35 4.22 -3.72 16.74
N ALA A 36 3.13 -4.51 16.68
CA ALA A 36 3.06 -5.69 15.83
C ALA A 36 3.33 -5.34 14.35
N PHE A 37 2.75 -4.25 13.85
CA PHE A 37 2.94 -3.81 12.48
C PHE A 37 4.27 -3.09 12.27
N LEU A 38 4.78 -2.37 13.25
CA LEU A 38 6.15 -1.82 13.19
C LEU A 38 7.21 -2.92 13.09
N ILE A 39 7.02 -4.05 13.78
CA ILE A 39 7.93 -5.19 13.64
C ILE A 39 7.87 -5.77 12.22
N LEU A 40 6.67 -5.87 11.63
CA LEU A 40 6.50 -6.33 10.25
C LEU A 40 7.17 -5.38 9.25
N SER A 41 7.07 -4.05 9.44
CA SER A 41 7.74 -3.08 8.55
C SER A 41 9.25 -3.27 8.51
N GLU A 42 9.87 -3.43 9.68
CA GLU A 42 11.33 -3.62 9.80
C GLU A 42 11.81 -5.00 9.33
N THR A 43 10.90 -5.95 9.09
CA THR A 43 11.24 -7.33 8.70
C THR A 43 10.68 -7.72 7.33
N THR A 44 10.26 -6.76 6.51
CA THR A 44 9.57 -6.99 5.23
C THR A 44 10.27 -7.99 4.31
N GLU A 45 11.57 -7.84 4.04
CA GLU A 45 12.31 -8.77 3.17
C GLU A 45 12.33 -10.20 3.73
N THR A 46 12.48 -10.32 5.04
CA THR A 46 12.48 -11.61 5.74
C THR A 46 11.10 -12.25 5.68
N VAL A 47 10.05 -11.46 5.92
CA VAL A 47 8.65 -11.89 5.80
C VAL A 47 8.39 -12.39 4.39
N GLY A 48 8.81 -11.62 3.38
CA GLY A 48 8.69 -11.93 1.97
C GLY A 48 9.35 -13.27 1.58
N ALA A 49 10.52 -13.56 2.14
CA ALA A 49 11.30 -14.75 1.83
C ALA A 49 10.89 -16.00 2.64
N HIS A 50 10.60 -15.84 3.93
CA HIS A 50 10.50 -16.95 4.88
C HIS A 50 9.09 -17.21 5.42
N LEU A 51 8.16 -16.26 5.30
CA LEU A 51 6.81 -16.35 5.87
C LEU A 51 5.70 -16.48 4.82
N LYS A 52 6.04 -16.90 3.60
CA LYS A 52 5.06 -17.17 2.52
C LYS A 52 3.90 -18.07 2.98
N PRO A 53 4.12 -19.16 3.75
CA PRO A 53 3.01 -20.00 4.25
C PRO A 53 2.01 -19.25 5.15
N GLN A 54 2.43 -18.16 5.78
CA GLN A 54 1.63 -17.35 6.70
C GLN A 54 0.88 -16.20 6.02
N PHE A 55 1.12 -15.95 4.73
CA PHE A 55 0.51 -14.81 4.02
C PHE A 55 -1.02 -14.75 4.12
N PRO A 56 -1.78 -15.87 4.04
CA PRO A 56 -3.23 -15.81 4.22
C PRO A 56 -3.64 -15.29 5.61
N SER A 57 -2.97 -15.76 6.67
CA SER A 57 -3.22 -15.29 8.04
C SER A 57 -2.77 -13.84 8.22
N MET A 58 -1.65 -13.47 7.61
CA MET A 58 -1.13 -12.11 7.66
C MET A 58 -2.06 -11.11 6.95
N ALA A 59 -2.64 -11.49 5.81
CA ALA A 59 -3.64 -10.68 5.12
C ALA A 59 -4.88 -10.43 5.99
N GLN A 60 -5.30 -11.40 6.81
CA GLN A 60 -6.38 -11.22 7.78
C GLN A 60 -6.01 -10.24 8.91
N LEU A 61 -4.77 -10.32 9.42
CA LEU A 61 -4.27 -9.38 10.42
C LEU A 61 -4.25 -7.96 9.88
N PHE A 62 -3.70 -7.75 8.68
CA PHE A 62 -3.69 -6.44 8.02
C PHE A 62 -5.11 -5.92 7.76
N GLY A 63 -6.01 -6.77 7.25
CA GLY A 63 -7.40 -6.38 7.02
C GLY A 63 -8.11 -5.91 8.31
N THR A 64 -7.79 -6.53 9.44
CA THR A 64 -8.31 -6.10 10.76
C THR A 64 -7.71 -4.77 11.18
N ALA A 65 -6.40 -4.59 11.05
CA ALA A 65 -5.69 -3.40 11.50
C ALA A 65 -5.94 -2.13 10.66
N LEU A 66 -6.18 -2.29 9.35
CA LEU A 66 -6.61 -1.19 8.49
C LEU A 66 -7.99 -0.64 8.91
N GLY A 67 -8.80 -1.46 9.57
CA GLY A 67 -10.08 -1.09 10.16
C GLY A 67 -10.03 -0.81 11.67
N ASP A 68 -8.84 -0.67 12.27
CA ASP A 68 -8.70 -0.46 13.71
C ASP A 68 -9.35 0.85 14.15
N ALA A 69 -9.77 0.93 15.42
CA ALA A 69 -10.32 2.16 15.99
C ALA A 69 -9.23 3.21 16.28
N ASP A 70 -7.98 2.79 16.48
CA ASP A 70 -6.85 3.66 16.77
C ASP A 70 -6.08 4.01 15.47
N PRO A 71 -6.02 5.31 15.08
CA PRO A 71 -5.32 5.74 13.88
C PRO A 71 -3.84 5.33 13.81
N LYS A 72 -3.14 5.19 14.94
CA LYS A 72 -1.73 4.78 14.91
C LYS A 72 -1.55 3.34 14.43
N VAL A 73 -2.51 2.46 14.77
CA VAL A 73 -2.53 1.08 14.31
C VAL A 73 -2.84 1.03 12.82
N GLN A 74 -3.81 1.83 12.37
CA GLN A 74 -4.12 1.98 10.94
C GLN A 74 -2.86 2.43 10.17
N ASN A 75 -2.19 3.49 10.62
CA ASN A 75 -1.01 4.04 9.98
C ASN A 75 0.17 3.05 9.95
N ALA A 76 0.47 2.39 11.07
CA ALA A 76 1.53 1.38 11.13
C ALA A 76 1.22 0.20 10.20
N SER A 77 -0.05 -0.21 10.11
CA SER A 77 -0.48 -1.28 9.21
C SER A 77 -0.37 -0.89 7.72
N VAL A 78 -0.69 0.37 7.36
CA VAL A 78 -0.48 0.90 6.00
C VAL A 78 1.00 0.86 5.64
N LYS A 79 1.87 1.33 6.55
CA LYS A 79 3.32 1.34 6.31
C LYS A 79 3.86 -0.07 6.07
N ALA A 80 3.55 -1.00 6.96
CA ALA A 80 4.05 -2.37 6.88
C ALA A 80 3.47 -3.13 5.67
N LEU A 81 2.15 -3.02 5.42
CA LEU A 81 1.54 -3.65 4.25
C LEU A 81 2.04 -3.02 2.95
N GLY A 82 2.23 -1.71 2.93
CA GLY A 82 2.76 -0.97 1.80
C GLY A 82 4.12 -1.50 1.38
N GLN A 83 5.07 -1.55 2.31
CA GLN A 83 6.40 -2.09 2.04
C GLN A 83 6.35 -3.53 1.55
N LEU A 84 5.46 -4.36 2.10
CA LEU A 84 5.28 -5.74 1.64
C LEU A 84 4.69 -5.80 0.23
N LEU A 85 3.71 -4.96 -0.10
CA LEU A 85 3.14 -4.87 -1.45
C LEU A 85 4.18 -4.42 -2.47
N SER A 86 4.98 -3.41 -2.15
CA SER A 86 6.12 -2.97 -2.97
C SER A 86 7.12 -4.10 -3.20
N TYR A 87 7.51 -4.80 -2.13
CA TYR A 87 8.42 -5.95 -2.22
C TYR A 87 7.86 -7.08 -3.11
N LEU A 88 6.55 -7.32 -3.04
CA LEU A 88 5.88 -8.38 -3.80
C LEU A 88 5.37 -7.92 -5.17
N ALA A 89 5.58 -6.66 -5.60
CA ALA A 89 4.86 -6.08 -6.74
C ALA A 89 4.94 -6.94 -8.03
N ASP A 90 6.09 -7.56 -8.28
CA ASP A 90 6.33 -8.44 -9.43
C ASP A 90 6.19 -9.94 -9.12
N GLU A 91 5.92 -10.29 -7.86
CA GLU A 91 5.78 -11.66 -7.38
C GLU A 91 4.33 -12.13 -7.42
N ARG A 92 4.12 -13.43 -7.60
CA ARG A 92 2.76 -14.00 -7.64
C ARG A 92 2.02 -13.81 -6.31
N GLU A 93 2.77 -13.82 -5.21
CA GLU A 93 2.24 -13.72 -3.86
C GLU A 93 1.56 -12.38 -3.55
N VAL A 94 1.76 -11.33 -4.37
CA VAL A 94 0.99 -10.08 -4.26
C VAL A 94 -0.53 -10.32 -4.31
N GLU A 95 -0.96 -11.39 -4.99
CA GLU A 95 -2.37 -11.80 -5.08
C GLU A 95 -2.99 -12.05 -3.70
N CYS A 96 -2.20 -12.46 -2.70
CA CYS A 96 -2.69 -12.67 -1.33
C CYS A 96 -3.13 -11.37 -0.64
N PHE A 97 -2.61 -10.22 -1.09
CA PHE A 97 -2.80 -8.92 -0.45
C PHE A 97 -3.55 -7.93 -1.34
N ALA A 98 -3.73 -8.20 -2.63
CA ALA A 98 -4.35 -7.27 -3.58
C ALA A 98 -5.72 -6.73 -3.12
N ALA A 99 -6.54 -7.57 -2.48
CA ALA A 99 -7.84 -7.16 -1.95
C ALA A 99 -7.76 -6.11 -0.81
N LEU A 100 -6.57 -5.89 -0.23
CA LEU A 100 -6.31 -4.89 0.80
C LEU A 100 -5.89 -3.52 0.22
N ILE A 101 -5.69 -3.40 -1.10
CA ILE A 101 -5.38 -2.12 -1.75
C ILE A 101 -6.48 -1.07 -1.47
N PRO A 102 -7.79 -1.34 -1.64
CA PRO A 102 -8.81 -0.34 -1.31
C PRO A 102 -8.88 0.04 0.18
N PRO A 103 -8.76 -0.90 1.15
CA PRO A 103 -8.57 -0.55 2.56
C PRO A 103 -7.37 0.36 2.84
N VAL A 104 -6.21 0.12 2.21
CA VAL A 104 -5.03 1.01 2.33
C VAL A 104 -5.36 2.41 1.84
N ILE A 105 -5.99 2.53 0.65
CA ILE A 105 -6.44 3.80 0.09
C ILE A 105 -7.42 4.51 1.05
N THR A 106 -8.33 3.77 1.67
CA THR A 106 -9.31 4.34 2.61
C THR A 106 -8.63 4.97 3.82
N VAL A 107 -7.61 4.31 4.38
CA VAL A 107 -6.82 4.89 5.47
C VAL A 107 -6.05 6.11 4.98
N ALA A 108 -5.41 6.03 3.81
CA ALA A 108 -4.66 7.16 3.23
C ALA A 108 -5.55 8.37 2.95
N GLU A 109 -6.79 8.19 2.49
CA GLU A 109 -7.77 9.28 2.36
C GLU A 109 -8.11 9.93 3.69
N ALA A 110 -8.22 9.12 4.76
CA ALA A 110 -8.46 9.63 6.09
C ALA A 110 -7.23 10.40 6.62
N CYS A 111 -6.01 9.92 6.34
CA CYS A 111 -4.76 10.62 6.66
C CYS A 111 -4.66 11.95 5.93
N ARG A 112 -4.93 11.97 4.62
CA ARG A 112 -4.98 13.19 3.80
C ARG A 112 -5.90 14.25 4.42
N LYS A 113 -7.13 13.88 4.78
CA LYS A 113 -8.10 14.79 5.41
C LYS A 113 -7.67 15.31 6.80
N ARG A 114 -6.74 14.63 7.46
CA ARG A 114 -6.19 15.02 8.77
C ARG A 114 -4.88 15.81 8.65
N GLY A 115 -4.29 15.93 7.45
CA GLY A 115 -2.96 16.50 7.25
C GLY A 115 -1.83 15.56 7.70
N ASP A 116 -2.07 14.25 7.74
CA ASP A 116 -1.07 13.24 8.03
C ASP A 116 -0.45 12.75 6.71
N GLU A 117 0.61 13.43 6.28
CA GLU A 117 1.21 13.26 4.95
C GLU A 117 2.14 12.05 4.84
N ASP A 118 2.65 11.52 5.96
CA ASP A 118 3.56 10.37 5.97
C ASP A 118 2.88 9.12 5.39
N ALA A 119 1.66 8.82 5.88
CA ALA A 119 0.89 7.68 5.40
C ALA A 119 0.43 7.85 3.94
N VAL A 120 0.15 9.09 3.52
CA VAL A 120 -0.21 9.42 2.14
C VAL A 120 0.98 9.17 1.22
N SER A 121 2.16 9.68 1.58
CA SER A 121 3.40 9.52 0.82
C SER A 121 3.77 8.04 0.64
N VAL A 122 3.77 7.27 1.73
CA VAL A 122 4.02 5.83 1.67
C VAL A 122 3.01 5.13 0.77
N THR A 123 1.73 5.51 0.86
CA THR A 123 0.71 4.92 -0.02
C THR A 123 0.99 5.24 -1.49
N LEU A 124 1.39 6.46 -1.83
CA LEU A 124 1.71 6.85 -3.20
C LEU A 124 2.90 6.07 -3.76
N ASP A 125 3.97 5.87 -2.98
CA ASP A 125 5.12 5.06 -3.39
C ASP A 125 4.71 3.61 -3.71
N VAL A 126 3.87 3.02 -2.85
CA VAL A 126 3.35 1.65 -3.06
C VAL A 126 2.49 1.57 -4.31
N LEU A 127 1.63 2.56 -4.53
CA LEU A 127 0.78 2.59 -5.71
C LEU A 127 1.59 2.78 -7.00
N TYR A 128 2.71 3.50 -6.93
CA TYR A 128 3.66 3.61 -8.04
C TYR A 128 4.26 2.24 -8.38
N ASP A 129 4.75 1.48 -7.39
CA ASP A 129 5.30 0.14 -7.61
C ASP A 129 4.25 -0.82 -8.18
N LEU A 130 3.04 -0.80 -7.62
CA LEU A 130 1.93 -1.66 -8.05
C LEU A 130 1.42 -1.34 -9.46
N ALA A 131 1.68 -0.14 -10.00
CA ALA A 131 1.33 0.19 -11.38
C ALA A 131 2.05 -0.74 -12.39
N TYR A 132 3.25 -1.22 -12.05
CA TYR A 132 4.00 -2.17 -12.88
C TYR A 132 3.61 -3.63 -12.67
N SER A 133 2.93 -3.96 -11.57
CA SER A 133 2.60 -5.35 -11.21
C SER A 133 1.91 -6.11 -12.34
N PRO A 134 2.36 -7.31 -12.74
CA PRO A 134 1.71 -8.10 -13.77
C PRO A 134 0.40 -8.75 -13.30
N SER A 135 0.10 -8.70 -11.99
CA SER A 135 -1.03 -9.40 -11.39
C SER A 135 -2.38 -8.83 -11.85
N PRO A 136 -3.29 -9.67 -12.39
CA PRO A 136 -4.66 -9.27 -12.67
C PRO A 136 -5.42 -8.86 -11.40
N ALA A 137 -5.07 -9.43 -10.25
CA ALA A 137 -5.70 -9.11 -8.96
C ALA A 137 -5.37 -7.68 -8.51
N VAL A 138 -4.18 -7.16 -8.82
CA VAL A 138 -3.87 -5.73 -8.64
C VAL A 138 -4.61 -4.89 -9.70
N GLY A 139 -4.68 -5.39 -10.93
CA GLY A 139 -5.33 -4.73 -12.05
C GLY A 139 -6.80 -4.36 -11.84
N VAL A 140 -7.56 -5.10 -11.02
CA VAL A 140 -8.98 -4.75 -10.75
C VAL A 140 -9.15 -3.52 -9.86
N HIS A 141 -8.08 -3.04 -9.21
CA HIS A 141 -8.10 -1.91 -8.28
C HIS A 141 -7.60 -0.60 -8.90
N ILE A 142 -7.23 -0.60 -10.17
CA ILE A 142 -6.66 0.56 -10.86
C ILE A 142 -7.58 1.78 -10.82
N ASP A 143 -8.89 1.60 -10.98
CA ASP A 143 -9.83 2.72 -10.92
C ASP A 143 -9.82 3.40 -9.54
N SER A 144 -9.74 2.61 -8.45
CA SER A 144 -9.61 3.15 -7.09
C SER A 144 -8.29 3.88 -6.86
N VAL A 145 -7.20 3.36 -7.42
CA VAL A 145 -5.86 3.98 -7.36
C VAL A 145 -5.90 5.35 -8.03
N VAL A 146 -6.40 5.42 -9.26
CA VAL A 146 -6.44 6.67 -10.04
C VAL A 146 -7.35 7.70 -9.38
N ARG A 147 -8.50 7.30 -8.82
CA ARG A 147 -9.41 8.21 -8.11
C ARG A 147 -8.76 8.80 -6.86
N PHE A 148 -8.05 7.99 -6.08
CA PHE A 148 -7.31 8.46 -4.92
C PHE A 148 -6.23 9.48 -5.31
N CYS A 149 -5.37 9.12 -6.28
CA CYS A 149 -4.31 10.00 -6.75
C CYS A 149 -4.87 11.32 -7.33
N LEU A 150 -5.99 11.26 -8.06
CA LEU A 150 -6.65 12.45 -8.58
C LEU A 150 -7.12 13.37 -7.46
N GLY A 151 -7.66 12.79 -6.39
CA GLY A 151 -8.03 13.52 -5.17
C GLY A 151 -6.82 14.18 -4.51
N CYS A 152 -5.65 13.54 -4.48
CA CYS A 152 -4.42 14.14 -3.98
C CYS A 152 -3.94 15.30 -4.87
N VAL A 153 -3.90 15.10 -6.19
CA VAL A 153 -3.46 16.13 -7.15
C VAL A 153 -4.27 17.42 -7.05
N GLN A 154 -5.58 17.29 -6.84
CA GLN A 154 -6.54 18.39 -6.72
C GLN A 154 -6.59 19.02 -5.33
N ASP A 155 -5.93 18.43 -4.33
CA ASP A 155 -5.91 18.95 -2.98
C ASP A 155 -4.86 20.05 -2.83
N ALA A 156 -5.31 21.31 -2.74
CA ALA A 156 -4.41 22.45 -2.60
C ALA A 156 -3.76 22.55 -1.22
N ASP A 157 -4.30 21.84 -0.21
CA ASP A 157 -3.77 21.83 1.15
C ASP A 157 -2.66 20.77 1.34
N LEU A 158 -2.54 19.83 0.41
CA LEU A 158 -1.50 18.80 0.40
C LEU A 158 -0.18 19.37 -0.13
N ASP A 159 0.95 18.93 0.43
CA ASP A 159 2.26 19.35 -0.04
C ASP A 159 2.49 19.03 -1.54
N MET A 160 3.33 19.85 -2.18
CA MET A 160 3.59 19.73 -3.62
C MET A 160 4.25 18.40 -4.01
N GLY A 161 5.10 17.84 -3.16
CA GLY A 161 5.74 16.56 -3.38
C GLY A 161 4.74 15.40 -3.41
N ALA A 162 3.79 15.35 -2.48
CA ALA A 162 2.73 14.35 -2.49
C ALA A 162 1.79 14.51 -3.70
N ARG A 163 1.50 15.75 -4.11
CA ARG A 163 0.72 16.03 -5.34
C ARG A 163 1.46 15.58 -6.60
N ASP A 164 2.76 15.84 -6.69
CA ASP A 164 3.63 15.40 -7.78
C ASP A 164 3.74 13.88 -7.83
N SER A 165 3.93 13.21 -6.68
CA SER A 165 3.92 11.75 -6.58
C SER A 165 2.59 11.16 -7.03
N ALA A 166 1.46 11.77 -6.66
CA ALA A 166 0.15 11.32 -7.12
C ALA A 166 -0.04 11.49 -8.63
N ALA A 167 0.42 12.60 -9.21
CA ALA A 167 0.42 12.79 -10.66
C ALA A 167 1.31 11.76 -11.38
N LEU A 168 2.48 11.44 -10.80
CA LEU A 168 3.37 10.40 -11.29
C LEU A 168 2.69 9.03 -11.31
N VAL A 169 2.01 8.63 -10.23
CA VAL A 169 1.26 7.37 -10.18
C VAL A 169 0.20 7.29 -11.29
N ILE A 170 -0.55 8.37 -11.53
CA ILE A 170 -1.54 8.41 -12.62
C ILE A 170 -0.86 8.21 -13.98
N ALA A 171 0.22 8.94 -14.26
CA ALA A 171 0.96 8.84 -15.51
C ALA A 171 1.53 7.43 -15.73
N THR A 172 2.19 6.88 -14.71
CA THR A 172 2.75 5.53 -14.72
C THR A 172 1.66 4.48 -14.95
N THR A 173 0.51 4.63 -14.30
CA THR A 173 -0.61 3.69 -14.46
C THR A 173 -1.19 3.74 -15.88
N ALA A 174 -1.30 4.95 -16.46
CA ALA A 174 -1.75 5.12 -17.84
C ALA A 174 -0.77 4.49 -18.84
N GLU A 175 0.54 4.58 -18.60
CA GLU A 175 1.58 3.97 -19.44
C GLU A 175 1.64 2.45 -19.29
N ALA A 176 1.66 1.94 -18.06
CA ALA A 176 1.82 0.52 -17.78
C ALA A 176 0.55 -0.30 -18.03
N LYS A 177 -0.64 0.31 -17.83
CA LYS A 177 -1.94 -0.38 -17.91
C LYS A 177 -2.98 0.39 -18.76
N PRO A 178 -2.67 0.80 -20.01
CA PRO A 178 -3.53 1.67 -20.81
C PRO A 178 -4.91 1.08 -21.07
N LYS A 179 -4.99 -0.25 -21.24
CA LYS A 179 -6.26 -0.96 -21.45
C LYS A 179 -7.16 -0.98 -20.22
N THR A 180 -6.59 -0.96 -19.01
CA THR A 180 -7.40 -0.93 -17.79
C THR A 180 -7.77 0.51 -17.46
N PHE A 181 -6.78 1.40 -17.51
CA PHE A 181 -6.97 2.83 -17.28
C PHE A 181 -8.03 3.45 -18.21
N GLY A 182 -8.02 3.08 -19.50
CA GLY A 182 -8.96 3.61 -20.49
C GLY A 182 -10.35 2.97 -20.51
N LYS A 183 -10.69 2.07 -19.58
CA LYS A 183 -12.03 1.42 -19.55
C LYS A 183 -13.10 2.33 -18.96
N ASP A 184 -12.77 3.11 -17.94
CA ASP A 184 -13.69 4.05 -17.31
C ASP A 184 -13.56 5.41 -18.02
N GLU A 185 -14.39 5.62 -19.04
CA GLU A 185 -14.38 6.87 -19.84
C GLU A 185 -14.65 8.12 -18.98
N ALA A 186 -15.45 8.00 -17.92
CA ALA A 186 -15.75 9.11 -17.02
C ALA A 186 -14.53 9.46 -16.17
N LEU A 187 -13.82 8.45 -15.65
CA LEU A 187 -12.57 8.66 -14.92
C LEU A 187 -11.50 9.28 -15.82
N LEU A 188 -11.36 8.78 -17.05
CA LEU A 188 -10.43 9.35 -18.04
C LEU A 188 -10.73 10.83 -18.32
N SER A 189 -12.01 11.17 -18.50
CA SER A 189 -12.43 12.56 -18.71
C SER A 189 -12.06 13.44 -17.50
N THR A 190 -12.29 12.95 -16.28
CA THR A 190 -11.96 13.69 -15.04
C THR A 190 -10.46 13.91 -14.90
N VAL A 191 -9.63 12.91 -15.26
CA VAL A 191 -8.17 13.05 -15.25
C VAL A 191 -7.72 14.10 -16.27
N LEU A 192 -8.26 14.09 -17.49
CA LEU A 192 -7.92 15.07 -18.53
C LEU A 192 -8.30 16.49 -18.11
N GLU A 193 -9.49 16.68 -17.54
CA GLU A 193 -9.93 17.97 -17.00
C GLU A 193 -8.99 18.48 -15.91
N ALA A 194 -8.59 17.61 -14.97
CA ALA A 194 -7.64 17.98 -13.93
C ALA A 194 -6.27 18.39 -14.51
N LEU A 195 -5.75 17.65 -15.49
CA LEU A 195 -4.50 17.99 -16.15
C LEU A 195 -4.58 19.33 -16.88
N PHE A 196 -5.66 19.60 -17.62
CA PHE A 196 -5.84 20.89 -18.29
C PHE A 196 -5.91 22.05 -17.30
N ASN A 197 -6.66 21.89 -16.21
CA ASN A 197 -6.73 22.90 -15.16
C ASN A 197 -5.37 23.17 -14.51
N LEU A 198 -4.55 22.13 -14.30
CA LEU A 198 -3.20 22.32 -13.76
C LEU A 198 -2.29 23.08 -14.75
N VAL A 199 -2.36 22.76 -16.04
CA VAL A 199 -1.59 23.45 -17.08
C VAL A 199 -2.00 24.92 -17.19
N GLU A 200 -3.30 25.22 -17.19
CA GLU A 200 -3.81 26.59 -17.23
C GLU A 200 -3.30 27.40 -16.02
N ASN A 201 -3.45 26.87 -14.81
CA ASN A 201 -3.01 27.57 -13.59
C ASN A 201 -1.49 27.66 -13.44
N SER A 202 -0.73 26.77 -14.09
CA SER A 202 0.74 26.86 -14.13
C SER A 202 1.24 28.08 -14.90
N THR A 203 0.46 28.56 -15.90
CA THR A 203 0.83 29.71 -16.73
C THR A 203 0.51 31.07 -16.11
N GLU A 204 -0.35 31.13 -15.09
CA GLU A 204 -0.63 32.38 -14.35
C GLU A 204 0.39 32.67 -13.24
N SER A 205 1.25 31.70 -12.92
CA SER A 205 2.26 31.77 -11.85
C SER A 205 3.69 32.08 -12.34
N ALA A 206 3.87 32.36 -13.64
CA ALA A 206 5.16 32.67 -14.28
C ALA A 206 5.23 34.14 -14.75
#